data_AF-A0A4R4SBQ7-F1
#
_entry.id   AF-A0A4R4SBQ7-F1
#
_cell.length_a   1.000
_cell.length_b   1.000
_cell.length_c   1.000
_cell.angle_alpha   90.00
_cell.angle_beta   90.00
_cell.angle_gamma   90.00
#
_symmetry.space_group_name_H-M   'P 1'
#
loop_
_entity.id
_entity.type
_entity.pdbx_description
1 polymer ?
#
loop_
_entity_poly.entity_id
_entity_poly.type
_entity_poly.pdbx_seq_one_letter_code
_entity_poly.pdbx_strand_id
1 'polypeptide(L)'
;MAARVALCCVALGYAGLQAGTGGLGIPLDLDEAVYASQFSGDAPRTPYAAHRSPGEGLLAAPVTLWTSDVTLIRVYFAALSAVLLLLAFWPWFRVLDRASVPVAAALFAVPWVSLRYGASVLPNLPVALAAAGAAGVLVAGGRRAWAVLALIIAGVGVLRPTDAVWLALPLFAAALWVPRWRWSAAGIAAGVA
;
A
#
# COMPACT_ATOMS: atom_id res chain seq x y z
N MET A 1 18.20 -1.87 -16.39
CA MET A 1 18.03 -3.20 -15.78
C MET A 1 18.41 -3.16 -14.30
N ALA A 2 19.63 -2.70 -13.96
CA ALA A 2 20.11 -2.57 -12.58
C ALA A 2 19.12 -1.88 -11.61
N ALA A 3 18.54 -0.73 -11.99
CA ALA A 3 17.62 0.00 -11.10
C ALA A 3 16.31 -0.74 -10.79
N ARG A 4 15.78 -1.55 -11.72
CA ARG A 4 14.59 -2.36 -11.46
C ARG A 4 14.91 -3.52 -10.53
N VAL A 5 16.09 -4.14 -10.70
CA VAL A 5 16.59 -5.15 -9.78
C VAL A 5 16.77 -4.54 -8.38
N ALA A 6 17.34 -3.34 -8.28
CA ALA A 6 17.47 -2.63 -7.01
C ALA A 6 16.11 -2.41 -6.32
N LEU A 7 15.06 -2.01 -7.06
CA LEU A 7 13.72 -1.88 -6.49
C LEU A 7 13.17 -3.22 -5.99
N CYS A 8 13.40 -4.32 -6.73
CA CYS A 8 13.05 -5.66 -6.25
C CYS A 8 13.81 -6.02 -4.98
N CYS A 9 15.10 -5.72 -4.90
CA CYS A 9 15.90 -5.93 -3.68
C CYS A 9 15.38 -5.10 -2.50
N VAL A 10 14.94 -3.86 -2.74
CA VAL A 10 14.32 -3.02 -1.71
C VAL A 10 13.01 -3.63 -1.21
N ALA A 11 12.15 -4.12 -2.11
CA ALA A 11 10.90 -4.79 -1.72
C ALA A 11 11.16 -6.07 -0.91
N LEU A 12 12.13 -6.90 -1.32
CA LEU A 12 12.53 -8.09 -0.57
C LEU A 12 13.15 -7.72 0.80
N GLY A 13 14.00 -6.70 0.82
CA GLY A 13 14.59 -6.16 2.05
C GLY A 13 13.54 -5.62 3.00
N TYR A 14 12.49 -4.98 2.49
CA TYR A 14 11.37 -4.49 3.29
C TYR A 14 10.64 -5.63 4.01
N ALA A 15 10.27 -6.70 3.30
CA ALA A 15 9.70 -7.89 3.94
C ALA A 15 10.68 -8.53 4.97
N GLY A 16 11.97 -8.59 4.63
CA GLY A 16 13.01 -9.10 5.52
C GLY A 16 13.19 -8.26 6.80
N LEU A 17 13.11 -6.94 6.70
CA LEU A 17 13.19 -6.03 7.85
C LEU A 17 11.95 -6.15 8.74
N GLN A 18 10.75 -6.28 8.15
CA GLN A 18 9.53 -6.54 8.92
C GLN A 18 9.62 -7.87 9.69
N ALA A 19 10.22 -8.89 9.07
CA ALA A 19 10.49 -10.16 9.73
C ALA A 19 11.53 -10.06 10.85
N GLY A 20 12.66 -9.41 10.57
CA GLY A 20 13.81 -9.33 11.48
C GLY A 20 13.62 -8.40 12.68
N THR A 21 12.74 -7.41 12.59
CA THR A 21 12.43 -6.49 13.71
C THR A 21 11.47 -7.08 14.75
N GLY A 22 11.14 -8.37 14.64
CA GLY A 22 10.30 -9.07 15.61
C GLY A 22 8.80 -8.86 15.42
N GLY A 23 8.39 -8.15 14.36
CA GLY A 23 6.98 -7.83 14.08
C GLY A 23 6.09 -9.06 13.86
N LEU A 24 6.66 -10.20 13.44
CA LEU A 24 5.90 -11.41 13.13
C LEU A 24 5.31 -12.11 14.37
N GLY A 25 5.96 -11.97 15.53
CA GLY A 25 5.51 -12.57 16.79
C GLY A 25 4.56 -11.70 17.60
N ILE A 26 4.30 -10.47 17.14
CA ILE A 26 3.44 -9.52 17.88
C ILE A 26 1.97 -9.94 17.66
N PRO A 27 1.22 -10.17 18.74
CA PRO A 27 -0.22 -10.49 18.66
C PRO A 27 -1.00 -9.46 17.83
N LEU A 28 -2.13 -9.88 17.30
CA LEU A 28 -3.07 -8.96 16.65
C LEU A 28 -3.64 -8.00 17.69
N ASP A 29 -3.59 -6.69 17.41
CA ASP A 29 -4.34 -5.72 18.20
C ASP A 29 -5.85 -5.86 17.95
N LEU A 30 -6.68 -5.19 18.74
CA LEU A 30 -8.15 -5.27 18.64
C LEU A 30 -8.65 -5.01 17.23
N ASP A 31 -8.16 -3.96 16.56
CA ASP A 31 -8.56 -3.63 15.19
C ASP A 31 -8.18 -4.72 14.20
N GLU A 32 -6.98 -5.28 14.34
CA GLU A 32 -6.48 -6.34 13.49
C GLU A 32 -7.27 -7.64 13.68
N ALA A 33 -7.61 -7.98 14.92
CA ALA A 33 -8.42 -9.15 15.24
C ALA A 33 -9.85 -9.00 14.68
N VAL A 34 -10.42 -7.80 14.69
CA VAL A 34 -11.70 -7.52 14.02
C VAL A 34 -11.58 -7.84 12.54
N TYR A 35 -10.58 -7.30 11.82
CA TYR A 35 -10.44 -7.56 10.38
C TYR A 35 -10.12 -9.04 10.05
N ALA A 36 -9.19 -9.65 10.78
CA ALA A 36 -8.75 -11.02 10.55
C ALA A 36 -9.88 -12.04 10.78
N SER A 37 -10.77 -11.80 11.75
CA SER A 37 -11.85 -12.72 12.09
C SER A 37 -13.04 -12.73 11.11
N GLN A 38 -13.13 -11.78 10.18
CA GLN A 38 -14.33 -11.66 9.34
C GLN A 38 -14.57 -12.83 8.40
N PHE A 39 -13.48 -13.35 7.84
CA PHE A 39 -13.49 -14.49 6.94
C PHE A 39 -12.69 -15.66 7.53
N SER A 40 -12.44 -15.64 8.84
CA SER A 40 -11.67 -16.71 9.48
C SER A 40 -12.45 -18.02 9.46
N GLY A 41 -11.78 -19.11 9.11
CA GLY A 41 -12.31 -20.47 9.25
C GLY A 41 -12.24 -21.02 10.68
N ASP A 42 -11.33 -20.49 11.49
CA ASP A 42 -10.94 -21.08 12.78
C ASP A 42 -11.22 -20.19 13.99
N ALA A 43 -11.55 -18.90 13.78
CA ALA A 43 -11.82 -17.94 14.82
C ALA A 43 -13.25 -17.38 14.73
N PRO A 44 -13.93 -17.17 15.87
CA PRO A 44 -15.26 -16.56 15.87
C PRO A 44 -15.19 -15.12 15.33
N ARG A 45 -16.17 -14.75 14.51
CA ARG A 45 -16.26 -13.41 13.93
C ARG A 45 -16.48 -12.36 15.02
N THR A 46 -15.60 -11.37 15.08
CA THR A 46 -15.80 -10.19 15.93
C THR A 46 -16.75 -9.20 15.25
N PRO A 47 -17.73 -8.59 15.95
CA PRO A 47 -18.65 -7.63 15.35
C PRO A 47 -17.95 -6.41 14.73
N TYR A 48 -18.42 -6.00 13.55
CA TYR A 48 -18.00 -4.75 12.94
C TYR A 48 -18.68 -3.55 13.60
N ALA A 49 -17.92 -2.47 13.82
CA ALA A 49 -18.50 -1.17 14.10
C ALA A 49 -18.73 -0.40 12.80
N ALA A 50 -19.73 0.50 12.77
CA ALA A 50 -20.15 1.22 11.57
C ALA A 50 -19.06 2.05 10.87
N HIS A 51 -17.96 2.37 11.57
CA HIS A 51 -16.83 3.11 11.00
C HIS A 51 -15.82 2.22 10.24
N ARG A 52 -15.97 0.89 10.28
CA ARG A 52 -15.03 -0.04 9.63
C ARG A 52 -15.59 -0.54 8.29
N SER A 53 -14.69 -0.72 7.33
CA SER A 53 -15.00 -1.27 6.00
C SER A 53 -14.63 -2.76 5.91
N PRO A 54 -15.33 -3.59 5.12
CA PRO A 54 -14.98 -5.00 4.93
C PRO A 54 -13.67 -5.22 4.15
N GLY A 55 -13.15 -4.19 3.47
CA GLY A 55 -12.04 -4.36 2.54
C GLY A 55 -10.78 -4.95 3.15
N GLU A 56 -10.42 -4.56 4.36
CA GLU A 56 -9.23 -5.13 5.02
C GLU A 56 -9.44 -6.60 5.39
N GLY A 57 -10.66 -6.97 5.80
CA GLY A 57 -11.01 -8.38 6.01
C GLY A 57 -10.92 -9.19 4.70
N LEU A 58 -11.36 -8.60 3.56
CA LEU A 58 -11.21 -9.23 2.25
C LEU A 58 -9.75 -9.38 1.83
N LEU A 59 -8.90 -8.42 2.19
CA LEU A 59 -7.47 -8.45 1.94
C LEU A 59 -6.78 -9.54 2.79
N ALA A 60 -7.25 -9.75 4.02
CA ALA A 60 -6.77 -10.82 4.91
C ALA A 60 -7.34 -12.21 4.55
N ALA A 61 -8.51 -12.27 3.91
CA ALA A 61 -9.22 -13.52 3.61
C ALA A 61 -8.35 -14.62 2.96
N PRO A 62 -7.46 -14.34 1.99
CA PRO A 62 -6.62 -15.36 1.39
C PRO A 62 -5.75 -16.16 2.36
N VAL A 63 -5.44 -15.61 3.55
CA VAL A 63 -4.74 -16.33 4.63
C VAL A 63 -5.71 -16.74 5.74
N THR A 64 -6.65 -15.88 6.13
CA THR A 64 -7.50 -16.14 7.30
C THR A 64 -8.56 -17.22 7.05
N LEU A 65 -8.93 -17.49 5.79
CA LEU A 65 -9.86 -18.57 5.44
C LEU A 65 -9.42 -19.96 5.92
N TRP A 66 -8.12 -20.17 6.16
CA TRP A 66 -7.57 -21.49 6.49
C TRP A 66 -6.55 -21.48 7.64
N THR A 67 -6.27 -20.32 8.24
CA THR A 67 -5.44 -20.26 9.45
C THR A 67 -5.77 -19.02 10.28
N SER A 68 -5.66 -19.17 11.60
CA SER A 68 -5.62 -18.05 12.54
C SER A 68 -4.24 -17.85 13.17
N ASP A 69 -3.20 -18.50 12.63
CA ASP A 69 -1.83 -18.33 13.09
C ASP A 69 -1.33 -16.91 12.79
N VAL A 70 -1.04 -16.16 13.86
CA VAL A 70 -0.61 -14.77 13.76
C VAL A 70 0.65 -14.65 12.92
N THR A 71 1.63 -15.54 13.10
CA THR A 71 2.90 -15.49 12.35
C THR A 71 2.64 -15.63 10.86
N LEU A 72 1.79 -16.57 10.45
CA LEU A 72 1.44 -16.75 9.03
C LEU A 72 0.70 -15.55 8.45
N ILE A 73 -0.22 -14.95 9.20
CA ILE A 73 -0.91 -13.73 8.80
C ILE A 73 0.10 -12.58 8.62
N ARG A 74 1.02 -12.39 9.57
CA ARG A 74 2.07 -11.36 9.50
C ARG A 74 2.98 -11.58 8.29
N VAL A 75 3.39 -12.82 8.02
CA VAL A 75 4.21 -13.18 6.85
C VAL A 75 3.47 -12.86 5.55
N TYR A 76 2.18 -13.18 5.46
CA TYR A 76 1.34 -12.82 4.32
C TYR A 76 1.30 -11.31 4.09
N PHE A 77 1.04 -10.52 5.14
CA PHE A 77 1.01 -9.06 5.04
C PHE A 77 2.38 -8.45 4.73
N ALA A 78 3.46 -9.02 5.24
CA ALA A 78 4.82 -8.60 4.88
C ALA A 78 5.14 -8.84 3.40
N ALA A 79 4.72 -9.99 2.86
CA ALA A 79 4.86 -10.28 1.43
C ALA A 79 3.96 -9.36 0.58
N LEU A 80 2.71 -9.15 1.00
CA LEU A 80 1.76 -8.27 0.34
C LEU A 80 2.27 -6.82 0.29
N SER A 81 2.77 -6.29 1.40
CA SER A 81 3.31 -4.94 1.48
C SER A 81 4.55 -4.75 0.60
N ALA A 82 5.42 -5.77 0.49
CA ALA A 82 6.54 -5.74 -0.46
C ALA A 82 6.08 -5.70 -1.92
N VAL A 83 5.04 -6.47 -2.28
CA VAL A 83 4.45 -6.42 -3.63
C VAL A 83 3.82 -5.05 -3.89
N LEU A 84 3.06 -4.52 -2.94
CA LEU A 84 2.43 -3.21 -3.06
C LEU A 84 3.48 -2.08 -3.18
N LEU A 85 4.60 -2.18 -2.46
CA LEU A 85 5.74 -1.25 -2.59
C LEU A 85 6.30 -1.27 -4.01
N LEU A 86 6.57 -2.47 -4.54
CA LEU A 86 7.07 -2.63 -5.90
C LEU A 86 6.12 -2.00 -6.92
N LEU A 87 4.82 -2.27 -6.80
CA LEU A 87 3.78 -1.74 -7.69
C LEU A 87 3.64 -0.21 -7.58
N ALA A 88 3.67 0.32 -6.36
CA ALA A 88 3.54 1.75 -6.09
C ALA A 88 4.70 2.56 -6.69
N PHE A 89 5.92 2.03 -6.62
CA PHE A 89 7.11 2.72 -7.11
C PHE A 89 7.43 2.44 -8.59
N TRP A 90 6.84 1.42 -9.20
CA TRP A 90 7.05 1.09 -10.62
C TRP A 90 6.76 2.22 -11.64
N PRO A 91 5.62 2.93 -11.59
CA PRO A 91 5.30 3.96 -12.59
C PRO A 91 6.30 5.12 -12.60
N TRP A 92 6.96 5.38 -11.46
CA TRP A 92 7.92 6.47 -11.29
C TRP A 92 9.19 6.32 -12.13
N PHE A 93 9.52 5.12 -12.63
CA PHE A 93 10.60 4.93 -13.60
C PHE A 93 10.39 5.66 -14.94
N ARG A 94 9.17 6.12 -15.23
CA ARG A 94 8.88 6.94 -16.42
C ARG A 94 9.02 8.44 -16.17
N VAL A 95 9.19 8.84 -14.91
CA VAL A 95 9.10 10.24 -14.45
C VAL A 95 10.43 10.70 -13.87
N LEU A 96 11.04 9.88 -13.01
CA LEU A 96 12.26 10.20 -12.29
C LEU A 96 13.49 9.57 -12.95
N ASP A 97 14.68 10.02 -12.54
CA ASP A 97 15.90 9.27 -12.80
C ASP A 97 15.75 7.84 -12.25
N ARG A 98 16.27 6.87 -13.00
CA ARG A 98 16.21 5.45 -12.68
C ARG A 98 16.79 5.16 -11.29
N ALA A 99 17.82 5.87 -10.85
CA ALA A 99 18.42 5.67 -9.54
C ALA A 99 17.56 6.19 -8.38
N SER A 100 16.77 7.24 -8.60
CA SER A 100 15.96 7.87 -7.54
C SER A 100 14.79 7.00 -7.09
N VAL A 101 14.23 6.18 -7.98
CA VAL A 101 13.08 5.31 -7.67
C VAL A 101 13.36 4.30 -6.54
N PRO A 102 14.40 3.44 -6.62
CA PRO A 102 14.71 2.52 -5.53
C PRO A 102 15.15 3.25 -4.25
N VAL A 103 15.78 4.42 -4.34
CA VAL A 103 16.14 5.24 -3.16
C VAL A 103 14.88 5.75 -2.46
N ALA A 104 13.92 6.30 -3.20
CA ALA A 104 12.64 6.76 -2.64
C ALA A 104 11.85 5.60 -2.01
N ALA A 105 11.82 4.43 -2.67
CA ALA A 105 11.20 3.23 -2.12
C ALA A 105 11.90 2.76 -0.83
N ALA A 106 13.24 2.82 -0.77
CA ALA A 106 13.99 2.48 0.43
C ALA A 106 13.71 3.46 1.58
N LEU A 107 13.66 4.77 1.29
CA LEU A 107 13.29 5.79 2.27
C LEU A 107 11.86 5.59 2.79
N PHE A 108 10.94 5.09 1.99
CA PHE A 108 9.60 4.72 2.43
C PHE A 108 9.59 3.43 3.27
N ALA A 109 10.48 2.47 2.99
CA ALA A 109 10.46 1.13 3.58
C ALA A 109 11.13 1.04 4.98
N VAL A 110 12.00 1.98 5.34
CA VAL A 110 12.78 1.93 6.59
C VAL A 110 12.08 2.55 7.83
N PRO A 111 11.25 3.60 7.72
CA PRO A 111 10.56 4.17 8.87
C PRO A 111 9.75 3.14 9.65
N TRP A 112 9.77 3.23 10.98
CA TRP A 112 9.09 2.29 11.87
C TRP A 112 7.59 2.16 11.56
N VAL A 113 6.95 3.24 11.15
CA VAL A 113 5.54 3.26 10.73
C VAL A 113 5.35 2.32 9.54
N SER A 114 6.16 2.46 8.50
CA SER A 114 6.10 1.60 7.32
C SER A 114 6.34 0.13 7.69
N LEU A 115 7.36 -0.16 8.50
CA LEU A 115 7.65 -1.53 8.94
C LEU A 115 6.50 -2.13 9.77
N ARG A 116 5.95 -1.37 10.73
CA ARG A 116 4.89 -1.84 11.62
C ARG A 116 3.58 -2.07 10.87
N TYR A 117 3.13 -1.08 10.11
CA TYR A 117 1.89 -1.19 9.34
C TYR A 117 2.04 -2.12 8.11
N GLY A 118 3.27 -2.42 7.68
CA GLY A 118 3.63 -3.41 6.66
C GLY A 118 3.12 -4.81 6.92
N ALA A 119 3.34 -5.29 8.13
CA ALA A 119 2.90 -6.62 8.56
C ALA A 119 1.57 -6.59 9.31
N SER A 120 0.86 -5.44 9.33
CA SER A 120 -0.39 -5.29 10.06
C SER A 120 -1.62 -5.49 9.19
N VAL A 121 -2.65 -6.10 9.78
CA VAL A 121 -3.97 -6.27 9.15
C VAL A 121 -4.73 -4.95 9.29
N LEU A 122 -4.20 -3.91 8.66
CA LEU A 122 -4.69 -2.55 8.76
C LEU A 122 -4.65 -1.87 7.38
N PRO A 123 -5.69 -1.08 7.05
CA PRO A 123 -5.80 -0.45 5.73
C PRO A 123 -4.78 0.67 5.49
N ASN A 124 -4.09 1.14 6.54
CA ASN A 124 -3.22 2.31 6.50
C ASN A 124 -2.12 2.19 5.43
N LEU A 125 -1.38 1.08 5.42
CA LEU A 125 -0.26 0.93 4.49
C LEU A 125 -0.73 0.66 3.06
N PRO A 126 -1.66 -0.28 2.78
CA PRO A 126 -2.17 -0.46 1.43
C PRO A 126 -2.71 0.83 0.81
N VAL A 127 -3.41 1.67 1.59
CA VAL A 127 -3.91 2.97 1.13
C VAL A 127 -2.76 3.95 0.85
N ALA A 128 -1.74 4.03 1.72
CA ALA A 128 -0.57 4.88 1.50
C ALA A 128 0.20 4.50 0.21
N LEU A 129 0.43 3.21 0.00
CA LEU A 129 1.09 2.69 -1.21
C LEU A 129 0.23 2.91 -2.46
N ALA A 130 -1.09 2.72 -2.35
CA ALA A 130 -2.04 3.03 -3.41
C ALA A 130 -1.99 4.51 -3.79
N ALA A 131 -1.91 5.42 -2.81
CA ALA A 131 -1.79 6.85 -3.06
C ALA A 131 -0.50 7.21 -3.82
N ALA A 132 0.65 6.69 -3.38
CA ALA A 132 1.93 6.87 -4.05
C ALA A 132 1.93 6.29 -5.49
N GLY A 133 1.32 5.10 -5.66
CA GLY A 133 1.16 4.47 -6.96
C GLY A 133 0.24 5.27 -7.90
N ALA A 134 -0.90 5.76 -7.39
CA ALA A 134 -1.84 6.58 -8.15
C ALA A 134 -1.21 7.88 -8.63
N ALA A 135 -0.50 8.60 -7.75
CA ALA A 135 0.25 9.79 -8.13
C ALA A 135 1.29 9.48 -9.23
N GLY A 136 2.04 8.39 -9.07
CA GLY A 136 3.01 7.94 -10.07
C GLY A 136 2.36 7.61 -11.42
N VAL A 137 1.21 6.93 -11.42
CA VAL A 137 0.46 6.59 -12.65
C VAL A 137 -0.08 7.85 -13.32
N LEU A 138 -0.63 8.80 -12.55
CA LEU A 138 -1.14 10.06 -13.08
C LEU A 138 -0.02 10.82 -13.80
N VAL A 139 1.12 10.99 -13.13
CA VAL A 139 2.26 11.74 -13.67
C VAL A 139 2.93 11.02 -14.84
N ALA A 140 3.11 9.70 -14.75
CA ALA A 140 3.69 8.90 -15.82
C ALA A 140 2.81 8.86 -17.08
N GLY A 141 1.49 9.02 -16.91
CA GLY A 141 0.51 9.05 -17.98
C GLY A 141 0.46 7.77 -18.82
N GLY A 142 -0.03 7.92 -20.06
CA GLY A 142 -0.18 6.84 -21.04
C GLY A 142 -1.61 6.36 -21.24
N ARG A 143 -1.82 5.53 -22.27
CA ARG A 143 -3.16 5.12 -22.75
C ARG A 143 -4.04 4.45 -21.69
N ARG A 144 -3.45 3.79 -20.69
CA ARG A 144 -4.16 3.04 -19.64
C ARG A 144 -4.18 3.74 -18.28
N ALA A 145 -3.63 4.95 -18.16
CA ALA A 145 -3.45 5.60 -16.86
C ALA A 145 -4.78 5.78 -16.11
N TRP A 146 -5.84 6.24 -16.80
CA TRP A 146 -7.16 6.42 -16.21
C TRP A 146 -7.80 5.11 -15.73
N ALA A 147 -7.64 4.02 -16.47
CA ALA A 147 -8.16 2.71 -16.06
C ALA A 147 -7.43 2.19 -14.82
N VAL A 148 -6.10 2.36 -14.76
CA VAL A 148 -5.30 1.98 -13.59
C VAL A 148 -5.65 2.86 -12.38
N LEU A 149 -5.82 4.17 -12.57
CA LEU A 149 -6.28 5.09 -11.51
C LEU A 149 -7.65 4.71 -10.98
N ALA A 150 -8.60 4.40 -11.86
CA ALA A 150 -9.93 3.95 -11.45
C ALA A 150 -9.86 2.66 -10.64
N LEU A 151 -9.01 1.69 -11.04
CA LEU A 151 -8.79 0.46 -10.28
C LEU A 151 -8.18 0.72 -8.90
N ILE A 152 -7.18 1.61 -8.81
CA ILE A 152 -6.56 1.97 -7.53
C ILE A 152 -7.57 2.66 -6.61
N ILE A 153 -8.32 3.66 -7.11
CA ILE A 153 -9.32 4.39 -6.34
C ILE A 153 -10.45 3.45 -5.90
N ALA A 154 -10.91 2.54 -6.76
CA ALA A 154 -11.90 1.53 -6.38
C ALA A 154 -11.37 0.58 -5.30
N GLY A 155 -10.11 0.13 -5.42
CA GLY A 155 -9.45 -0.69 -4.40
C GLY A 155 -9.35 0.03 -3.05
N VAL A 156 -8.92 1.30 -3.05
CA VAL A 156 -8.93 2.14 -1.85
C VAL A 156 -10.35 2.33 -1.32
N GLY A 157 -11.35 2.47 -2.18
CA GLY A 157 -12.75 2.60 -1.79
C GLY A 157 -13.28 1.36 -1.06
N VAL A 158 -12.83 0.18 -1.45
CA VAL A 158 -13.14 -1.07 -0.74
C VAL A 158 -12.47 -1.09 0.63
N LEU A 159 -11.20 -0.67 0.73
CA LEU A 159 -10.46 -0.65 1.99
C LEU A 159 -10.96 0.43 2.97
N ARG A 160 -11.09 1.67 2.50
CA ARG A 160 -11.54 2.85 3.24
C ARG A 160 -12.25 3.83 2.27
N PRO A 161 -13.59 3.81 2.22
CA PRO A 161 -14.37 4.66 1.31
C PRO A 161 -14.04 6.15 1.44
N THR A 162 -13.81 6.62 2.66
CA THR A 162 -13.44 8.03 2.95
C THR A 162 -12.10 8.39 2.33
N ASP A 163 -11.11 7.51 2.40
CA ASP A 163 -9.76 7.76 1.90
C ASP A 163 -9.75 7.78 0.38
N ALA A 164 -10.64 7.04 -0.28
CA ALA A 164 -10.80 7.09 -1.73
C ALA A 164 -11.23 8.48 -2.22
N VAL A 165 -12.11 9.16 -1.46
CA VAL A 165 -12.52 10.54 -1.76
C VAL A 165 -11.33 11.48 -1.60
N TRP A 166 -10.63 11.38 -0.48
CA TRP A 166 -9.45 12.21 -0.19
C TRP A 166 -8.26 11.93 -1.11
N LEU A 167 -8.20 10.75 -1.72
CA LEU A 167 -7.22 10.42 -2.75
C LEU A 167 -7.64 10.94 -4.12
N ALA A 168 -8.91 10.74 -4.51
CA ALA A 168 -9.41 11.09 -5.83
C ALA A 168 -9.46 12.62 -6.05
N LEU A 169 -9.90 13.38 -5.06
CA LEU A 169 -10.04 14.84 -5.15
C LEU A 169 -8.73 15.56 -5.53
N PRO A 170 -7.60 15.41 -4.80
CA PRO A 170 -6.36 16.08 -5.15
C PRO A 170 -5.77 15.58 -6.47
N LEU A 171 -5.93 14.30 -6.81
CA LEU A 171 -5.47 13.77 -8.10
C LEU A 171 -6.28 14.35 -9.28
N PHE A 172 -7.59 14.48 -9.12
CA PHE A 172 -8.46 15.10 -10.12
C PHE A 172 -8.16 16.60 -10.26
N ALA A 173 -7.99 17.31 -9.15
CA ALA A 173 -7.54 18.70 -9.16
C ALA A 173 -6.16 18.85 -9.82
N ALA A 174 -5.20 17.97 -9.51
CA ALA A 174 -3.88 17.99 -10.15
C ALA A 174 -3.99 17.77 -11.68
N ALA A 175 -4.83 16.83 -12.10
CA ALA A 175 -5.03 16.51 -13.51
C ALA A 175 -5.64 17.68 -14.33
N LEU A 176 -6.52 18.47 -13.70
CA LEU A 176 -7.19 19.60 -14.33
C LEU A 176 -6.36 20.90 -14.30
N TRP A 177 -5.63 21.15 -13.20
CA TRP A 177 -5.06 22.48 -12.93
C TRP A 177 -3.54 22.55 -13.05
N VAL A 178 -2.82 21.42 -13.03
CA VAL A 178 -1.35 21.43 -13.11
C VAL A 178 -0.91 21.25 -14.57
N PRO A 179 -0.21 22.22 -15.18
CA PRO A 179 0.37 22.06 -16.50
C PRO A 179 1.39 20.90 -16.52
N ARG A 180 1.36 20.08 -17.59
CA ARG A 180 2.19 18.86 -17.71
C ARG A 180 3.68 19.04 -17.43
N TRP A 181 4.24 20.21 -17.75
CA TRP A 181 5.66 20.51 -17.51
C TRP A 181 6.01 20.74 -16.03
N ARG A 182 5.03 20.96 -15.15
CA ARG A 182 5.21 21.13 -13.69
C ARG A 182 5.01 19.84 -12.90
N TRP A 183 4.72 18.72 -13.55
CA TRP A 183 4.32 17.49 -12.87
C TRP A 183 5.44 16.86 -12.05
N SER A 184 6.70 17.04 -12.44
CA SER A 184 7.86 16.62 -11.64
C SER A 184 7.96 17.37 -10.31
N ALA A 185 7.70 18.69 -10.33
CA ALA A 185 7.67 19.53 -9.13
C ALA A 185 6.42 19.27 -8.27
N ALA A 186 5.27 19.03 -8.90
CA ALA A 186 4.04 18.67 -8.21
C ALA A 186 4.11 17.29 -7.53
N GLY A 187 4.79 16.31 -8.14
CA GLY A 187 5.05 15.00 -7.54
C GLY A 187 5.97 15.08 -6.31
N ILE A 188 6.97 15.98 -6.34
CA ILE A 188 7.83 16.24 -5.17
C ILE A 188 7.02 16.94 -4.06
N ALA A 189 6.21 17.94 -4.41
CA ALA A 189 5.37 18.64 -3.42
C ALA A 189 4.32 17.71 -2.78
N ALA A 190 3.73 16.81 -3.56
CA ALA A 190 2.76 15.81 -3.06
C ALA A 190 3.40 14.69 -2.22
N GLY A 191 4.72 14.48 -2.31
CA GLY A 191 5.45 13.52 -1.47
C GLY A 191 5.97 14.11 -0.15
N VAL A 192 5.90 15.43 0.02
CA VAL A 192 6.37 16.17 1.22
C VAL A 192 5.21 16.64 2.10
N ALA A 193 3.99 16.74 1.57
CA ALA A 193 2.77 17.07 2.29
C ALA A 193 2.09 15.82 2.86
#